data_AF-A0A3L7X0S4-F1
#
_entry.id   AF-A0A3L7X0S4-F1
#
_cell.length_a   1.000
_cell.length_b   1.000
_cell.length_c   1.000
_cell.angle_alpha   90.00
_cell.angle_beta   90.00
_cell.angle_gamma   90.00
#
_symmetry.space_group_name_H-M   'P 1'
#
loop_
_entity.id
_entity.type
_entity.pdbx_description
1 polymer ?
#
loop_
_entity_poly.entity_id
_entity_poly.type
_entity_poly.pdbx_seq_one_letter_code
_entity_poly.pdbx_strand_id
1 'polypeptide(L)'
;MGTLVLDIVQFDHISMAVPALQPQIEFLTKVLGFRFLEQYESDEGYFAANFDVPGRSALGWEVLMPNSPESYVNRFLSGSSGPGLHHVAFQVRTAHEAVEAIRAEGIEPWGYRERPEVESGGGVIYLHPRSGGHGFLFQIYSGDPWHESQAFEDDGEHTLGITAVNHLSHAHPSRAELGDYYERLFGMKTIYTSPEGDAAAGFNTRVLETNTGQLRFEILEPTGPDSFVQKFLDARGPSMHHVTFEVGDWERAVSACAHHNIPLFGERTGETDGAVWKEAFIHPKHTGGMLVQFFWEAKPGIWI
;
A
#
# COMPACT_ATOMS: atom_id res chain seq x y z
N MET A 1 29.17 7.31 13.22
CA MET A 1 28.85 7.25 11.79
C MET A 1 27.34 7.49 11.72
N GLY A 2 26.86 8.42 10.89
CA GLY A 2 25.42 8.68 10.78
C GLY A 2 24.70 7.43 10.25
N THR A 3 23.47 7.20 10.70
CA THR A 3 22.61 6.13 10.17
C THR A 3 22.39 6.37 8.67
N LEU A 4 22.69 5.37 7.84
CA LEU A 4 22.43 5.43 6.40
C LEU A 4 20.92 5.18 6.19
N VAL A 5 20.26 6.08 5.47
CA VAL A 5 18.82 6.07 5.19
C VAL A 5 18.63 5.96 3.68
N LEU A 6 17.55 5.29 3.25
CA LEU A 6 17.14 5.29 1.84
C LEU A 6 16.78 6.72 1.42
N ASP A 7 17.49 7.24 0.41
CA ASP A 7 17.20 8.55 -0.19
C ASP A 7 16.05 8.41 -1.22
N ILE A 8 14.84 8.21 -0.69
CA ILE A 8 13.63 8.00 -1.48
C ILE A 8 13.23 9.30 -2.16
N VAL A 9 13.12 9.27 -3.49
CA VAL A 9 12.73 10.40 -4.34
C VAL A 9 11.22 10.45 -4.51
N GLN A 10 10.59 9.30 -4.77
CA GLN A 10 9.15 9.16 -4.91
C GLN A 10 8.70 7.72 -4.66
N PHE A 11 7.48 7.54 -4.20
CA PHE A 11 6.76 6.28 -4.30
C PHE A 11 6.15 6.21 -5.69
N ASP A 12 6.37 5.08 -6.38
CA ASP A 12 6.03 4.92 -7.78
C ASP A 12 4.65 4.27 -7.92
N HIS A 13 4.50 3.04 -7.42
CA HIS A 13 3.22 2.35 -7.45
C HIS A 13 3.00 1.39 -6.28
N ILE A 14 1.72 1.08 -6.05
CA ILE A 14 1.27 -0.03 -5.22
C ILE A 14 0.85 -1.16 -6.15
N SER A 15 1.41 -2.35 -5.97
CA SER A 15 1.12 -3.52 -6.80
C SER A 15 0.23 -4.52 -6.06
N MET A 16 -0.62 -5.20 -6.81
CA MET A 16 -1.41 -6.33 -6.33
C MET A 16 -1.39 -7.49 -7.32
N ALA A 17 -1.53 -8.71 -6.84
CA ALA A 17 -1.63 -9.91 -7.66
C ALA A 17 -3.05 -10.48 -7.63
N VAL A 18 -3.55 -10.86 -8.81
CA VAL A 18 -4.90 -11.41 -9.00
C VAL A 18 -4.89 -12.62 -9.94
N PRO A 19 -5.87 -13.53 -9.83
CA PRO A 19 -5.98 -14.67 -10.75
C PRO A 19 -6.48 -14.26 -12.15
N ALA A 20 -7.09 -13.08 -12.30
CA ALA A 20 -7.63 -12.58 -13.56
C ALA A 20 -7.56 -11.05 -13.63
N LEU A 21 -7.00 -10.48 -14.70
CA LEU A 21 -6.89 -9.03 -14.87
C LEU A 21 -8.25 -8.34 -15.07
N GLN A 22 -9.09 -8.88 -15.98
CA GLN A 22 -10.29 -8.17 -16.42
C GLN A 22 -11.26 -7.78 -15.28
N PRO A 23 -11.62 -8.68 -14.34
CA PRO A 23 -12.46 -8.29 -13.22
C PRO A 23 -11.82 -7.21 -12.33
N GLN A 24 -10.49 -7.22 -12.20
CA GLN A 24 -9.77 -6.24 -11.39
C GLN A 24 -9.69 -4.88 -12.10
N ILE A 25 -9.42 -4.86 -13.41
CA ILE A 25 -9.47 -3.64 -14.23
C ILE A 25 -10.85 -2.99 -14.09
N GLU A 26 -11.92 -3.78 -14.19
CA GLU A 26 -13.29 -3.27 -14.04
C GLU A 26 -13.57 -2.71 -12.65
N PHE A 27 -13.14 -3.40 -11.59
CA PHE A 27 -13.28 -2.90 -10.23
C PHE A 27 -12.52 -1.58 -10.02
N LEU A 28 -11.24 -1.54 -10.39
CA LEU A 28 -10.39 -0.37 -10.19
C LEU A 28 -10.91 0.85 -10.97
N THR A 29 -11.33 0.66 -12.22
CA THR A 29 -11.82 1.76 -13.06
C THR A 29 -13.25 2.18 -12.70
N LYS A 30 -14.19 1.25 -12.52
CA LYS A 30 -15.62 1.56 -12.34
C LYS A 30 -16.00 1.86 -10.90
N VAL A 31 -15.27 1.33 -9.92
CA VAL A 31 -15.56 1.53 -8.49
C VAL A 31 -14.57 2.52 -7.89
N LEU A 32 -13.27 2.29 -8.03
CA LEU A 32 -12.26 3.18 -7.44
C LEU A 32 -11.93 4.42 -8.31
N GLY A 33 -12.43 4.49 -9.55
CA GLY A 33 -12.20 5.62 -10.45
C GLY A 33 -10.79 5.70 -11.04
N PHE A 34 -10.01 4.61 -10.96
CA PHE A 34 -8.64 4.60 -11.47
C PHE A 34 -8.60 4.78 -12.98
N ARG A 35 -7.58 5.48 -13.48
CA ARG A 35 -7.37 5.65 -14.91
C ARG A 35 -6.50 4.52 -15.43
N PHE A 36 -7.06 3.63 -16.22
CA PHE A 36 -6.29 2.60 -16.92
C PHE A 36 -5.32 3.24 -17.93
N LEU A 37 -4.07 2.78 -17.92
CA LEU A 37 -3.02 3.26 -18.80
C LEU A 37 -2.74 2.23 -19.90
N GLU A 38 -2.30 1.05 -19.51
CA GLU A 38 -1.89 0.00 -20.43
C GLU A 38 -1.99 -1.39 -19.79
N GLN A 39 -1.92 -2.40 -20.66
CA GLN A 39 -1.75 -3.79 -20.28
C GLN A 39 -0.73 -4.43 -21.23
N TYR A 40 0.17 -5.24 -20.67
CA TYR A 40 1.18 -5.96 -21.44
C TYR A 40 1.51 -7.33 -20.82
N GLU A 41 2.24 -8.13 -21.58
CA GLU A 41 2.87 -9.36 -21.09
C GLU A 41 4.34 -9.08 -20.79
N SER A 42 4.80 -9.51 -19.61
CA SER A 42 6.17 -9.39 -19.15
C SER A 42 6.93 -10.70 -19.37
N ASP A 43 8.18 -10.57 -19.81
CA ASP A 43 9.12 -11.71 -19.92
C ASP A 43 9.50 -12.29 -18.55
N GLU A 44 9.09 -11.65 -17.45
CA GLU A 44 9.26 -12.14 -16.08
C GLU A 44 8.14 -13.09 -15.62
N GLY A 45 7.25 -13.49 -16.53
CA GLY A 45 6.27 -14.54 -16.29
C GLY A 45 4.93 -14.04 -15.75
N TYR A 46 4.49 -12.85 -16.14
CA TYR A 46 3.18 -12.31 -15.76
C TYR A 46 2.62 -11.39 -16.84
N PHE A 47 1.31 -11.20 -16.83
CA PHE A 47 0.66 -10.05 -17.45
C PHE A 47 0.53 -8.94 -16.41
N ALA A 48 0.70 -7.69 -16.83
CA ALA A 48 0.54 -6.51 -16.00
C ALA A 48 -0.52 -5.57 -16.58
N ALA A 49 -1.24 -4.87 -15.71
CA ALA A 49 -2.07 -3.72 -16.06
C ALA A 49 -1.73 -2.55 -15.14
N ASN A 50 -1.49 -1.39 -15.73
CA ASN A 50 -1.06 -0.18 -15.04
C ASN A 50 -2.15 0.89 -15.02
N PHE A 51 -2.21 1.64 -13.93
CA PHE A 51 -3.20 2.68 -13.69
C PHE A 51 -2.59 3.90 -13.00
N ASP A 52 -3.20 5.06 -13.21
CA ASP A 52 -3.07 6.19 -12.28
C ASP A 52 -4.18 6.12 -11.22
N VAL A 53 -3.82 6.40 -9.96
CA VAL A 53 -4.75 6.52 -8.84
C VAL A 53 -5.28 7.97 -8.74
N PRO A 54 -6.61 8.18 -8.58
CA PRO A 54 -7.16 9.52 -8.46
C PRO A 54 -6.64 10.26 -7.24
N GLY A 55 -6.66 11.59 -7.36
CA GLY A 55 -6.32 12.50 -6.28
C GLY A 55 -4.87 12.96 -6.30
N ARG A 56 -4.45 13.50 -5.15
CA ARG A 56 -3.19 14.25 -5.03
C ARG A 56 -1.95 13.40 -4.73
N SER A 57 -2.10 12.11 -4.44
CA SER A 57 -0.98 11.26 -4.03
C SER A 57 0.03 11.02 -5.14
N ALA A 58 -0.35 11.21 -6.41
CA ALA A 58 0.51 10.98 -7.59
C ALA A 58 1.18 9.60 -7.51
N LEU A 59 0.35 8.55 -7.39
CA LEU A 59 0.78 7.16 -7.28
C LEU A 59 0.19 6.36 -8.44
N GLY A 60 1.02 5.47 -8.97
CA GLY A 60 0.58 4.41 -9.87
C GLY A 60 -0.06 3.25 -9.12
N TRP A 61 -0.78 2.42 -9.85
CA TRP A 61 -1.23 1.11 -9.39
C TRP A 61 -0.88 0.05 -10.43
N GLU A 62 -0.37 -1.08 -9.97
CA GLU A 62 -0.03 -2.22 -10.83
C GLU A 62 -0.88 -3.44 -10.44
N VAL A 63 -1.41 -4.13 -11.44
CA VAL A 63 -2.11 -5.41 -11.26
C VAL A 63 -1.38 -6.50 -12.03
N LEU A 64 -0.94 -7.53 -11.31
CA LEU A 64 -0.22 -8.67 -11.84
C LEU A 64 -1.12 -9.90 -11.94
N MET A 65 -1.03 -10.61 -13.06
CA MET A 65 -1.66 -11.91 -13.29
C MET A 65 -0.62 -12.90 -13.82
N PRO A 66 -0.54 -14.14 -13.33
CA PRO A 66 0.43 -15.10 -13.86
C PRO A 66 0.16 -15.41 -15.35
N ASN A 67 1.19 -15.45 -16.18
CA ASN A 67 1.07 -15.88 -17.59
C ASN A 67 1.39 -17.38 -17.80
N SER A 68 1.92 -18.04 -16.78
CA SER A 68 2.26 -19.46 -16.78
C SER A 68 2.13 -20.07 -15.38
N PRO A 69 1.96 -21.40 -15.25
CA PRO A 69 1.97 -22.08 -13.96
C PRO A 69 3.28 -21.92 -13.17
N GLU A 70 4.41 -21.71 -13.86
CA GLU A 70 5.74 -21.55 -13.26
C GLU A 70 6.00 -20.12 -12.73
N SER A 71 5.12 -19.18 -13.08
CA SER A 71 5.19 -17.79 -12.64
C SER A 71 5.36 -17.66 -11.13
N TYR A 72 6.21 -16.71 -10.70
CA TYR A 72 6.31 -16.38 -9.28
C TYR A 72 5.00 -15.77 -8.74
N VAL A 73 4.21 -15.09 -9.59
CA VAL A 73 2.89 -14.57 -9.24
C VAL A 73 1.95 -15.73 -8.95
N ASN A 74 2.02 -16.83 -9.70
CA ASN A 74 1.22 -18.02 -9.42
C ASN A 74 1.58 -18.63 -8.04
N ARG A 75 2.87 -18.64 -7.68
CA ARG A 75 3.33 -19.08 -6.35
C ARG A 75 2.83 -18.17 -5.24
N PHE A 76 2.81 -16.84 -5.46
CA PHE A 76 2.24 -15.88 -4.51
C PHE A 76 0.75 -16.13 -4.28
N LEU A 77 -0.03 -16.25 -5.37
CA LEU A 77 -1.47 -16.49 -5.32
C LEU A 77 -1.82 -17.82 -4.65
N SER A 78 -0.96 -18.82 -4.78
CA SER A 78 -1.14 -20.15 -4.15
C SER A 78 -0.63 -20.19 -2.70
N GLY A 79 0.03 -19.14 -2.22
CA GLY A 79 0.59 -19.05 -0.88
C GLY A 79 -0.43 -18.61 0.17
N SER A 80 0.07 -18.32 1.38
CA SER A 80 -0.75 -17.84 2.51
C SER A 80 -1.32 -16.44 2.30
N SER A 81 -0.79 -15.67 1.35
CA SER A 81 -1.30 -14.33 1.00
C SER A 81 -2.57 -14.40 0.14
N GLY A 82 -2.64 -15.34 -0.81
CA GLY A 82 -3.72 -15.36 -1.81
C GLY A 82 -3.69 -14.11 -2.72
N PRO A 83 -4.77 -13.85 -3.47
CA PRO A 83 -4.94 -12.58 -4.19
C PRO A 83 -4.89 -11.38 -3.23
N GLY A 84 -4.29 -10.26 -3.64
CA GLY A 84 -4.18 -9.05 -2.83
C GLY A 84 -2.88 -8.27 -3.07
N LEU A 85 -2.56 -7.35 -2.16
CA LEU A 85 -1.36 -6.51 -2.23
C LEU A 85 -0.09 -7.36 -2.32
N HIS A 86 0.80 -6.99 -3.25
CA HIS A 86 1.98 -7.77 -3.61
C HIS A 86 3.28 -7.03 -3.26
N HIS A 87 3.44 -5.78 -3.69
CA HIS A 87 4.57 -4.94 -3.30
C HIS A 87 4.25 -3.44 -3.36
N VAL A 88 5.16 -2.65 -2.81
CA VAL A 88 5.23 -1.20 -3.02
C VAL A 88 6.57 -0.92 -3.69
N ALA A 89 6.53 -0.20 -4.81
CA ALA A 89 7.70 0.23 -5.54
C ALA A 89 8.01 1.70 -5.25
N PHE A 90 9.28 2.04 -5.07
CA PHE A 90 9.71 3.43 -4.92
C PHE A 90 11.11 3.67 -5.49
N GLN A 91 11.29 4.89 -5.97
CA GLN A 91 12.52 5.38 -6.54
C GLN A 91 13.44 5.88 -5.43
N VAL A 92 14.70 5.47 -5.48
CA VAL A 92 15.79 6.05 -4.69
C VAL A 92 16.74 6.80 -5.61
N ARG A 93 17.46 7.78 -5.06
CA ARG A 93 18.41 8.56 -5.84
C ARG A 93 19.50 7.70 -6.45
N THR A 94 20.05 6.74 -5.69
CA THR A 94 21.03 5.78 -6.20
C THR A 94 20.77 4.38 -5.62
N ALA A 95 20.83 3.36 -6.47
CA ALA A 95 20.75 1.97 -6.03
C ALA A 95 21.94 1.57 -5.14
N HIS A 96 23.14 2.10 -5.43
CA HIS A 96 24.34 1.82 -4.65
C HIS A 96 24.21 2.27 -3.18
N GLU A 97 23.80 3.51 -2.92
CA GLU A 97 23.61 4.00 -1.55
C GLU A 97 22.46 3.27 -0.85
N ALA A 98 21.42 2.90 -1.58
CA ALA A 98 20.33 2.08 -1.03
C ALA A 98 20.84 0.70 -0.57
N VAL A 99 21.70 0.04 -1.33
CA VAL A 99 22.34 -1.23 -0.91
C VAL A 99 23.14 -1.05 0.38
N GLU A 100 23.95 0.01 0.46
CA GLU A 100 24.77 0.26 1.66
C GLU A 100 23.90 0.57 2.88
N ALA A 101 22.81 1.33 2.72
CA ALA A 101 21.84 1.58 3.79
C ALA A 101 21.16 0.29 4.28
N ILE A 102 20.73 -0.56 3.35
CA ILE A 102 20.10 -1.86 3.66
C ILE A 102 21.08 -2.77 4.42
N ARG A 103 22.34 -2.84 3.97
CA ARG A 103 23.39 -3.62 4.64
C ARG A 103 23.77 -3.08 6.02
N ALA A 104 23.67 -1.76 6.23
CA ALA A 104 23.90 -1.15 7.53
C ALA A 104 22.85 -1.59 8.57
N GLU A 105 21.63 -1.94 8.15
CA GLU A 105 20.61 -2.57 9.00
C GLU A 105 20.79 -4.10 9.14
N GLY A 106 21.90 -4.66 8.61
CA GLY A 106 22.19 -6.09 8.69
C GLY A 106 21.37 -6.95 7.72
N ILE A 107 20.76 -6.35 6.71
CA ILE A 107 19.94 -7.02 5.70
C ILE A 107 20.78 -7.23 4.44
N GLU A 108 20.75 -8.44 3.85
CA GLU A 108 21.30 -8.64 2.51
C GLU A 108 20.22 -8.33 1.46
N PRO A 109 20.43 -7.32 0.59
CA PRO A 109 19.47 -6.97 -0.45
C PRO A 109 19.25 -8.12 -1.42
N TRP A 110 18.00 -8.38 -1.77
CA TRP A 110 17.66 -9.44 -2.71
C TRP A 110 17.57 -8.91 -4.15
N GLY A 111 18.03 -9.72 -5.11
CA GLY A 111 17.88 -9.43 -6.53
C GLY A 111 18.63 -8.19 -7.02
N TYR A 112 19.62 -7.70 -6.26
CA TYR A 112 20.40 -6.51 -6.64
C TYR A 112 21.02 -6.67 -8.02
N ARG A 113 20.65 -5.77 -8.93
CA ARG A 113 21.21 -5.65 -10.27
C ARG A 113 21.40 -4.18 -10.60
N GLU A 114 22.64 -3.78 -10.85
CA GLU A 114 22.91 -2.51 -11.53
C GLU A 114 22.51 -2.63 -13.00
N ARG A 115 21.97 -1.54 -13.53
CA ARG A 115 21.63 -1.35 -14.94
C ARG A 115 22.45 -0.19 -15.49
N PRO A 116 23.78 -0.36 -15.67
CA PRO A 116 24.66 0.69 -16.18
C PRO A 116 24.29 1.14 -17.60
N GLU A 117 23.49 0.35 -18.33
CA GLU A 117 22.90 0.71 -19.62
C GLU A 117 21.82 1.79 -19.54
N VAL A 118 21.23 2.01 -18.36
CA VAL A 118 20.28 3.10 -18.12
C VAL A 118 21.11 4.38 -17.91
N GLU A 119 20.92 5.38 -18.77
CA GLU A 119 21.71 6.62 -18.77
C GLU A 119 21.68 7.34 -17.41
N SER A 120 20.57 7.23 -16.68
CA SER A 120 20.43 7.76 -15.32
C SER A 120 21.07 6.90 -14.21
N GLY A 121 21.77 5.81 -14.53
CA GLY A 121 22.43 4.94 -13.55
C GLY A 121 21.43 4.05 -12.82
N GLY A 122 20.77 3.19 -13.58
CA GLY A 122 19.64 2.40 -13.08
C GLY A 122 20.05 1.25 -12.16
N GLY A 123 19.12 0.77 -11.35
CA GLY A 123 19.30 -0.45 -10.56
C GLY A 123 18.00 -0.90 -9.94
N VAL A 124 17.90 -2.17 -9.58
CA VAL A 124 16.74 -2.73 -8.87
C VAL A 124 17.20 -3.56 -7.69
N ILE A 125 16.54 -3.37 -6.56
CA ILE A 125 16.78 -4.02 -5.27
C ILE A 125 15.42 -4.43 -4.69
N TYR A 126 15.39 -5.53 -3.97
CA TYR A 126 14.20 -5.96 -3.24
C TYR A 126 14.51 -6.14 -1.75
N LEU A 127 13.62 -5.62 -0.89
CA LEU A 127 13.52 -6.05 0.51
C LEU A 127 12.53 -7.21 0.57
N HIS A 128 13.06 -8.42 0.65
CA HIS A 128 12.25 -9.62 0.68
C HIS A 128 11.40 -9.68 1.97
N PRO A 129 10.13 -10.15 1.91
CA PRO A 129 9.24 -10.22 3.08
C PRO A 129 9.87 -10.88 4.31
N ARG A 130 10.67 -11.93 4.12
CA ARG A 130 11.27 -12.69 5.23
C ARG A 130 12.58 -12.11 5.80
N SER A 131 13.21 -11.18 5.10
CA SER A 131 14.60 -10.80 5.39
C SER A 131 14.80 -9.29 5.53
N GLY A 132 13.71 -8.50 5.55
CA GLY A 132 13.77 -7.05 5.70
C GLY A 132 12.44 -6.36 5.45
N GLY A 133 11.58 -6.96 4.63
CA GLY A 133 10.27 -6.37 4.33
C GLY A 133 9.20 -6.55 5.43
N HIS A 134 9.53 -7.19 6.56
CA HIS A 134 8.61 -7.49 7.65
C HIS A 134 7.30 -8.13 7.19
N GLY A 135 7.37 -9.07 6.24
CA GLY A 135 6.20 -9.79 5.72
C GLY A 135 5.53 -9.16 4.50
N PHE A 136 6.11 -8.08 3.96
CA PHE A 136 5.71 -7.47 2.69
C PHE A 136 6.90 -7.23 1.77
N LEU A 137 6.71 -7.19 0.45
CA LEU A 137 7.79 -6.98 -0.51
C LEU A 137 7.91 -5.48 -0.81
N PHE A 138 9.12 -4.92 -0.70
CA PHE A 138 9.42 -3.59 -1.23
C PHE A 138 10.34 -3.72 -2.43
N GLN A 139 9.96 -3.07 -3.52
CA GLN A 139 10.78 -2.94 -4.72
C GLN A 139 11.39 -1.54 -4.74
N ILE A 140 12.71 -1.50 -4.88
CA ILE A 140 13.49 -0.27 -4.81
C ILE A 140 14.23 -0.15 -6.12
N TYR A 141 14.16 1.01 -6.76
CA TYR A 141 14.88 1.21 -8.01
C TYR A 141 15.52 2.59 -8.10
N SER A 142 16.57 2.71 -8.90
CA SER A 142 17.09 4.01 -9.36
C SER A 142 17.03 4.07 -10.88
N GLY A 143 17.18 5.27 -11.43
CA GLY A 143 17.01 5.55 -12.85
C GLY A 143 15.72 6.30 -13.13
N ASP A 144 15.25 6.29 -14.37
CA ASP A 144 14.02 7.00 -14.77
C ASP A 144 12.78 6.38 -14.10
N PRO A 145 11.77 7.19 -13.75
CA PRO A 145 10.55 6.67 -13.15
C PRO A 145 9.85 5.68 -14.08
N TRP A 146 9.26 4.63 -13.50
CA TRP A 146 8.46 3.69 -14.27
C TRP A 146 7.04 4.23 -14.47
N HIS A 147 6.52 4.94 -13.45
CA HIS A 147 5.26 5.65 -13.53
C HIS A 147 5.46 7.13 -13.23
N GLU A 148 5.03 8.00 -14.15
CA GLU A 148 4.95 9.45 -13.95
C GLU A 148 3.51 9.87 -13.65
N SER A 149 2.89 9.25 -12.64
CA SER A 149 1.50 9.51 -12.29
C SER A 149 1.29 10.97 -11.91
N GLN A 150 0.30 11.61 -12.51
CA GLN A 150 -0.07 12.99 -12.22
C GLN A 150 -1.37 13.05 -11.44
N ALA A 151 -1.49 14.03 -10.55
CA ALA A 151 -2.74 14.26 -9.84
C ALA A 151 -3.89 14.54 -10.81
N PHE A 152 -5.02 13.88 -10.60
CA PHE A 152 -6.25 14.11 -11.36
C PHE A 152 -7.48 13.92 -10.47
N GLU A 153 -8.58 14.55 -10.84
CA GLU A 153 -9.85 14.39 -10.13
C GLU A 153 -10.59 13.14 -10.61
N ASP A 154 -11.21 12.41 -9.69
CA ASP A 154 -12.13 11.33 -10.02
C ASP A 154 -13.47 11.94 -10.52
N ASP A 155 -13.61 12.04 -11.84
CA ASP A 155 -14.79 12.52 -12.56
C ASP A 155 -15.75 11.39 -13.00
N GLY A 156 -15.47 10.14 -12.58
CA GLY A 156 -16.28 8.98 -12.94
C GLY A 156 -17.67 8.99 -12.31
N GLU A 157 -18.68 8.54 -13.06
CA GLU A 157 -20.00 8.27 -12.50
C GLU A 157 -19.99 6.98 -11.67
N HIS A 158 -20.62 7.00 -10.51
CA HIS A 158 -20.71 5.86 -9.59
C HIS A 158 -19.35 5.30 -9.15
N THR A 159 -18.32 6.15 -9.08
CA THR A 159 -17.02 5.87 -8.44
C THR A 159 -16.96 6.43 -7.03
N LEU A 160 -15.98 5.99 -6.22
CA LEU A 160 -15.82 6.40 -4.84
C LEU A 160 -15.51 7.90 -4.66
N GLY A 161 -15.02 8.61 -5.68
CA GLY A 161 -14.62 10.01 -5.53
C GLY A 161 -13.33 10.15 -4.74
N ILE A 162 -12.33 9.31 -5.03
CA ILE A 162 -11.04 9.29 -4.32
C ILE A 162 -10.29 10.61 -4.54
N THR A 163 -9.75 11.17 -3.47
CA THR A 163 -8.95 12.41 -3.46
C THR A 163 -7.50 12.20 -3.01
N ALA A 164 -7.20 11.07 -2.39
CA ALA A 164 -5.85 10.60 -2.09
C ALA A 164 -5.85 9.12 -1.70
N VAL A 165 -4.71 8.46 -1.92
CA VAL A 165 -4.28 7.32 -1.10
C VAL A 165 -3.78 7.88 0.23
N ASN A 166 -4.37 7.46 1.33
CA ASN A 166 -3.98 7.93 2.65
C ASN A 166 -2.84 7.08 3.22
N HIS A 167 -3.08 5.77 3.38
CA HIS A 167 -2.08 4.88 3.94
C HIS A 167 -2.21 3.43 3.49
N LEU A 168 -1.12 2.70 3.69
CA LEU A 168 -1.10 1.25 3.77
C LEU A 168 -0.94 0.84 5.24
N SER A 169 -1.82 -0.04 5.72
CA SER A 169 -1.71 -0.55 7.09
C SER A 169 -0.95 -1.85 7.12
N HIS A 170 0.05 -1.95 7.98
CA HIS A 170 0.92 -3.08 8.17
C HIS A 170 0.66 -3.72 9.54
N ALA A 171 0.07 -4.92 9.55
CA ALA A 171 -0.08 -5.69 10.78
C ALA A 171 1.28 -6.24 11.23
N HIS A 172 1.66 -5.93 12.47
CA HIS A 172 2.95 -6.36 13.04
C HIS A 172 2.82 -6.67 14.54
N PRO A 173 3.55 -7.66 15.10
CA PRO A 173 3.52 -7.95 16.53
C PRO A 173 3.98 -6.81 17.44
N SER A 174 4.72 -5.84 16.90
CA SER A 174 5.20 -4.66 17.63
C SER A 174 5.18 -3.43 16.74
N ARG A 175 4.36 -2.43 17.09
CA ARG A 175 4.33 -1.13 16.38
C ARG A 175 5.59 -0.29 16.64
N ALA A 176 6.23 -0.50 17.80
CA ALA A 176 7.46 0.18 18.15
C ALA A 176 8.61 -0.32 17.27
N GLU A 177 8.82 -1.64 17.21
CA GLU A 177 9.91 -2.25 16.42
C GLU A 177 9.82 -1.87 14.94
N LEU A 178 8.65 -2.09 14.32
CA LEU A 178 8.47 -1.80 12.89
C LEU A 178 8.49 -0.29 12.61
N GLY A 179 7.96 0.53 13.53
CA GLY A 179 8.00 1.99 13.38
C GLY A 179 9.43 2.51 13.42
N ASP A 180 10.23 2.06 14.39
CA ASP A 180 11.63 2.47 14.49
C ASP A 180 12.44 1.97 13.28
N TYR A 181 12.11 0.80 12.74
CA TYR A 181 12.70 0.30 11.49
C TYR A 181 12.38 1.21 10.30
N TYR A 182 11.12 1.63 10.14
CA TYR A 182 10.73 2.59 9.10
C TYR A 182 11.38 3.96 9.26
N GLU A 183 11.52 4.47 10.48
CA GLU A 183 12.23 5.72 10.72
C GLU A 183 13.73 5.61 10.37
N ARG A 184 14.39 4.51 10.75
CA ARG A 184 15.82 4.31 10.50
C ARG A 184 16.16 4.06 9.04
N LEU A 185 15.46 3.14 8.38
CA LEU A 185 15.83 2.74 7.01
C LEU A 185 15.12 3.58 5.95
N PHE A 186 13.83 3.86 6.11
CA PHE A 186 13.03 4.55 5.10
C PHE A 186 12.97 6.07 5.34
N GLY A 187 13.44 6.55 6.49
CA GLY A 187 13.41 7.98 6.83
C GLY A 187 12.00 8.52 7.05
N MET A 188 11.02 7.65 7.27
CA MET A 188 9.65 8.06 7.59
C MET A 188 9.60 8.79 8.93
N LYS A 189 8.53 9.53 9.19
CA LYS A 189 8.34 10.26 10.45
C LYS A 189 7.05 9.85 11.12
N THR A 190 7.10 9.46 12.38
CA THR A 190 5.89 9.26 13.17
C THR A 190 5.12 10.56 13.31
N ILE A 191 3.86 10.55 12.87
CA ILE A 191 2.93 11.68 13.02
C ILE A 191 1.87 11.42 14.09
N TYR A 192 1.61 10.15 14.41
CA TYR A 192 0.67 9.76 15.45
C TYR A 192 1.04 8.42 16.09
N THR A 193 0.72 8.27 17.36
CA THR A 193 0.82 7.00 18.10
C THR A 193 -0.34 6.94 19.08
N SER A 194 -1.16 5.89 19.00
CA SER A 194 -2.28 5.74 19.92
C SER A 194 -1.79 5.44 21.34
N PRO A 195 -2.57 5.80 22.38
CA PRO A 195 -2.38 5.25 23.72
C PRO A 195 -2.36 3.71 23.69
N GLU A 196 -1.68 3.10 24.64
CA GLU A 196 -1.68 1.64 24.79
C GLU A 196 -3.02 1.13 25.33
N GLY A 197 -3.45 -0.04 24.84
CA GLY A 197 -4.54 -0.79 25.45
C GLY A 197 -5.93 -0.24 25.12
N ASP A 198 -6.09 0.41 23.96
CA ASP A 198 -7.42 0.73 23.43
C ASP A 198 -8.16 -0.55 23.03
N ALA A 199 -8.79 -1.17 24.03
CA ALA A 199 -9.54 -2.41 23.87
C ALA A 199 -10.75 -2.25 22.94
N ALA A 200 -11.22 -1.03 22.70
CA ALA A 200 -12.36 -0.78 21.80
C ALA A 200 -11.95 -0.94 20.33
N ALA A 201 -10.74 -0.54 19.97
CA ALA A 201 -10.16 -0.79 18.64
C ALA A 201 -9.67 -2.24 18.50
N GLY A 202 -9.20 -2.85 19.59
CA GLY A 202 -8.59 -4.18 19.58
C GLY A 202 -7.16 -4.21 19.04
N PHE A 203 -6.58 -3.05 18.73
CA PHE A 203 -5.20 -2.87 18.31
C PHE A 203 -4.65 -1.53 18.79
N ASN A 204 -3.34 -1.45 18.92
CA ASN A 204 -2.58 -0.23 19.08
C ASN A 204 -2.08 0.22 17.69
N THR A 205 -2.04 1.52 17.42
CA THR A 205 -1.58 2.04 16.12
C THR A 205 -0.41 3.02 16.23
N ARG A 206 0.46 3.05 15.21
CA ARG A 206 1.49 4.08 14.99
C ARG A 206 1.45 4.46 13.52
N VAL A 207 1.25 5.74 13.22
CA VAL A 207 1.14 6.25 11.84
C VAL A 207 2.41 7.03 11.51
N LEU A 208 3.02 6.69 10.39
CA LEU A 208 4.22 7.32 9.87
C LEU A 208 3.96 7.91 8.48
N GLU A 209 4.51 9.09 8.22
CA GLU A 209 4.46 9.75 6.92
C GLU A 209 5.79 9.57 6.17
N THR A 210 5.71 9.29 4.87
CA THR A 210 6.90 9.19 4.03
C THR A 210 7.56 10.55 3.86
N ASN A 211 8.87 10.55 3.63
CA ASN A 211 9.63 11.77 3.33
C ASN A 211 9.13 12.52 2.09
N THR A 212 8.44 11.83 1.16
CA THR A 212 7.85 12.41 -0.05
C THR A 212 6.45 12.99 0.19
N GLY A 213 5.78 12.60 1.28
CA GLY A 213 4.40 12.99 1.58
C GLY A 213 3.32 12.33 0.70
N GLN A 214 3.70 11.44 -0.23
CA GLN A 214 2.75 10.76 -1.14
C GLN A 214 1.93 9.67 -0.44
N LEU A 215 2.47 9.07 0.62
CA LEU A 215 1.89 7.89 1.27
C LEU A 215 2.19 7.92 2.76
N ARG A 216 1.33 7.27 3.55
CA ARG A 216 1.58 6.97 4.96
C ARG A 216 1.56 5.48 5.20
N PHE A 217 2.19 5.06 6.30
CA PHE A 217 2.15 3.69 6.79
C PHE A 217 1.52 3.71 8.17
N GLU A 218 0.46 2.93 8.35
CA GLU A 218 -0.13 2.67 9.65
C GLU A 218 0.38 1.32 10.13
N ILE A 219 0.88 1.21 11.36
CA ILE A 219 1.26 -0.07 11.94
C ILE A 219 0.19 -0.50 12.93
N LEU A 220 -0.36 -1.70 12.73
CA LEU A 220 -1.35 -2.30 13.60
C LEU A 220 -0.70 -3.36 14.50
N GLU A 221 -0.67 -3.10 15.80
CA GLU A 221 -0.20 -4.04 16.83
C GLU A 221 -1.40 -4.62 17.59
N PRO A 222 -1.52 -5.94 17.76
CA PRO A 222 -2.63 -6.53 18.50
C PRO A 222 -2.56 -6.15 19.99
N THR A 223 -3.71 -5.82 20.60
CA THR A 223 -3.79 -5.56 22.05
C THR A 223 -3.88 -6.83 22.91
N GLY A 224 -4.04 -7.99 22.28
CA GLY A 224 -4.11 -9.29 22.96
C GLY A 224 -4.63 -10.42 22.06
N PRO A 225 -4.77 -11.65 22.61
CA PRO A 225 -5.09 -12.85 21.85
C PRO A 225 -6.42 -12.82 21.08
N ASP A 226 -7.41 -12.07 21.57
CA ASP A 226 -8.74 -12.00 20.96
C ASP A 226 -8.82 -10.96 19.82
N SER A 227 -7.78 -10.16 19.63
CA SER A 227 -7.68 -9.12 18.59
C SER A 227 -7.86 -9.71 17.19
N PHE A 228 -8.57 -8.99 16.32
CA PHE A 228 -8.64 -9.37 14.91
C PHE A 228 -7.27 -9.27 14.21
N VAL A 229 -6.41 -8.35 14.67
CA VAL A 229 -5.02 -8.23 14.20
C VAL A 229 -4.23 -9.48 14.62
N GLN A 230 -4.43 -9.99 15.84
CA GLN A 230 -3.79 -11.24 16.26
C GLN A 230 -4.23 -12.40 15.35
N LYS A 231 -5.53 -12.53 15.07
CA LYS A 231 -6.05 -13.56 14.15
C LYS A 231 -5.47 -13.44 12.75
N PHE A 232 -5.27 -12.21 12.26
CA PHE A 232 -4.60 -11.97 10.98
C PHE A 232 -3.15 -12.45 11.02
N LEU A 233 -2.40 -12.07 12.07
CA LEU A 233 -1.00 -12.46 12.25
C LEU A 233 -0.85 -13.99 12.40
N ASP A 234 -1.77 -14.67 13.08
CA ASP A 234 -1.74 -16.13 13.21
C ASP A 234 -1.94 -16.84 11.87
N ALA A 235 -2.77 -16.26 10.99
CA ALA A 235 -3.09 -16.83 9.68
C ALA A 235 -2.04 -16.52 8.61
N ARG A 236 -1.44 -15.32 8.64
CA ARG A 236 -0.63 -14.79 7.54
C ARG A 236 0.78 -14.36 7.95
N GLY A 237 1.05 -14.24 9.24
CA GLY A 237 2.20 -13.52 9.77
C GLY A 237 2.05 -12.00 9.59
N PRO A 238 3.11 -11.24 9.92
CA PRO A 238 3.19 -9.82 9.58
C PRO A 238 2.96 -9.60 8.08
N SER A 239 2.16 -8.60 7.71
CA SER A 239 1.97 -8.20 6.30
C SER A 239 1.07 -6.96 6.18
N MET A 240 0.95 -6.43 4.96
CA MET A 240 -0.05 -5.39 4.65
C MET A 240 -1.47 -5.94 4.86
N HIS A 241 -2.23 -5.25 5.71
CA HIS A 241 -3.59 -5.60 6.09
C HIS A 241 -4.62 -4.95 5.16
N HIS A 242 -4.47 -3.65 4.87
CA HIS A 242 -5.40 -2.91 4.04
C HIS A 242 -4.76 -1.66 3.40
N VAL A 243 -5.45 -1.11 2.40
CA VAL A 243 -5.20 0.22 1.85
C VAL A 243 -6.36 1.14 2.20
N THR A 244 -6.04 2.40 2.46
CA THR A 244 -7.02 3.41 2.84
C THR A 244 -7.04 4.57 1.86
N PHE A 245 -8.23 4.92 1.40
CA PHE A 245 -8.45 6.07 0.52
C PHE A 245 -9.23 7.18 1.22
N GLU A 246 -8.84 8.42 0.96
CA GLU A 246 -9.64 9.60 1.32
C GLU A 246 -10.63 9.88 0.19
N VAL A 247 -11.92 10.01 0.50
CA VAL A 247 -12.96 10.38 -0.48
C VAL A 247 -13.46 11.80 -0.26
N GLY A 248 -13.77 12.51 -1.35
CA GLY A 248 -14.22 13.90 -1.28
C GLY A 248 -15.67 14.07 -0.83
N ASP A 249 -16.51 13.04 -1.05
CA ASP A 249 -17.92 13.05 -0.71
C ASP A 249 -18.35 11.66 -0.21
N TRP A 250 -18.78 11.60 1.05
CA TRP A 250 -19.21 10.36 1.69
C TRP A 250 -20.44 9.73 1.02
N GLU A 251 -21.45 10.53 0.67
CA GLU A 251 -22.71 10.02 0.12
C GLU A 251 -22.49 9.51 -1.32
N ARG A 252 -21.61 10.16 -2.09
CA ARG A 252 -21.14 9.65 -3.38
C ARG A 252 -20.49 8.27 -3.22
N ALA A 253 -19.55 8.13 -2.29
CA ALA A 253 -18.83 6.87 -2.07
C ALA A 253 -19.78 5.73 -1.67
N VAL A 254 -20.69 5.97 -0.73
CA VAL A 254 -21.70 4.99 -0.31
C VAL A 254 -22.64 4.63 -1.46
N SER A 255 -23.09 5.61 -2.24
CA SER A 255 -23.96 5.38 -3.39
C SER A 255 -23.26 4.59 -4.50
N ALA A 256 -21.96 4.80 -4.71
CA ALA A 256 -21.15 4.04 -5.65
C ALA A 256 -21.10 2.57 -5.25
N CYS A 257 -20.78 2.28 -3.98
CA CYS A 257 -20.80 0.90 -3.48
C CYS A 257 -22.17 0.23 -3.65
N ALA A 258 -23.26 0.94 -3.32
CA ALA A 258 -24.63 0.44 -3.50
C ALA A 258 -24.95 0.15 -4.98
N HIS A 259 -24.58 1.04 -5.90
CA HIS A 259 -24.77 0.87 -7.35
C HIS A 259 -24.09 -0.40 -7.86
N HIS A 260 -22.86 -0.66 -7.42
CA HIS A 260 -22.08 -1.84 -7.81
C HIS A 260 -22.42 -3.10 -7.01
N ASN A 261 -23.44 -3.06 -6.15
CA ASN A 261 -23.85 -4.16 -5.27
C ASN A 261 -22.73 -4.64 -4.33
N ILE A 262 -21.90 -3.70 -3.85
CA ILE A 262 -20.80 -3.94 -2.93
C ILE A 262 -21.27 -3.57 -1.52
N PRO A 263 -21.51 -4.55 -0.63
CA PRO A 263 -21.86 -4.27 0.75
C PRO A 263 -20.67 -3.68 1.51
N LEU A 264 -20.93 -2.58 2.22
CA LEU A 264 -20.00 -2.02 3.18
C LEU A 264 -20.05 -2.79 4.49
N PHE A 265 -19.00 -2.66 5.29
CA PHE A 265 -19.00 -3.08 6.68
C PHE A 265 -18.08 -2.17 7.51
N GLY A 266 -18.20 -2.26 8.84
CA GLY A 266 -17.36 -1.51 9.77
C GLY A 266 -17.61 -0.01 9.71
N GLU A 267 -18.81 0.42 9.28
CA GLU A 267 -19.16 1.83 9.17
C GLU A 267 -19.12 2.50 10.55
N ARG A 268 -18.33 3.58 10.64
CA ARG A 268 -18.22 4.37 11.86
C ARG A 268 -18.35 5.85 11.54
N THR A 269 -18.86 6.59 12.50
CA THR A 269 -18.88 8.05 12.50
C THR A 269 -18.31 8.49 13.83
N GLY A 270 -17.33 9.40 13.77
CA GLY A 270 -16.72 9.98 14.96
C GLY A 270 -16.59 11.49 14.83
N GLU A 271 -16.13 12.10 15.90
CA GLU A 271 -15.89 13.52 15.99
C GLU A 271 -14.57 13.77 16.71
N THR A 272 -13.71 14.58 16.10
CA THR A 272 -12.42 15.03 16.65
C THR A 272 -12.34 16.53 16.45
N ASP A 273 -11.93 17.29 17.46
CA ASP A 273 -11.84 18.76 17.42
C ASP A 273 -13.12 19.46 16.90
N GLY A 274 -14.29 18.92 17.25
CA GLY A 274 -15.60 19.45 16.87
C GLY A 274 -15.93 19.29 15.38
N ALA A 275 -15.23 18.40 14.67
CA ALA A 275 -15.47 18.09 13.27
C ALA A 275 -15.71 16.59 13.07
N VAL A 276 -16.65 16.26 12.20
CA VAL A 276 -17.10 14.89 11.95
C VAL A 276 -16.20 14.20 10.94
N TRP A 277 -15.92 12.93 11.17
CA TRP A 277 -15.35 12.01 10.19
C TRP A 277 -16.21 10.75 10.08
N LYS A 278 -16.11 10.08 8.94
CA LYS A 278 -16.81 8.83 8.64
C LYS A 278 -15.85 7.86 7.96
N GLU A 279 -15.97 6.57 8.25
CA GLU A 279 -15.17 5.52 7.62
C GLU A 279 -16.02 4.28 7.33
N ALA A 280 -15.62 3.51 6.33
CA ALA A 280 -16.17 2.19 6.02
C ALA A 280 -15.13 1.32 5.33
N PHE A 281 -15.43 0.02 5.25
CA PHE A 281 -14.59 -0.98 4.60
C PHE A 281 -15.33 -1.72 3.49
N ILE A 282 -14.58 -2.14 2.48
CA ILE A 282 -15.00 -3.06 1.42
C ILE A 282 -14.25 -4.37 1.56
N HIS A 283 -14.99 -5.46 1.69
CA HIS A 283 -14.41 -6.77 2.00
C HIS A 283 -13.54 -7.29 0.84
N PRO A 284 -12.38 -7.95 1.11
CA PRO A 284 -11.46 -8.55 0.13
C PRO A 284 -12.11 -9.34 -1.02
N LYS A 285 -13.27 -9.94 -0.75
CA LYS A 285 -14.04 -10.73 -1.73
C LYS A 285 -14.58 -9.91 -2.91
N HIS A 286 -14.65 -8.58 -2.77
CA HIS A 286 -15.16 -7.66 -3.79
C HIS A 286 -14.05 -6.86 -4.48
N THR A 287 -12.79 -6.99 -4.04
CA THR A 287 -11.70 -6.04 -4.31
C THR A 287 -10.42 -6.76 -4.77
N GLY A 288 -10.56 -7.99 -5.27
CA GLY A 288 -9.42 -8.80 -5.71
C GLY A 288 -8.50 -9.28 -4.58
N GLY A 289 -9.05 -9.45 -3.38
CA GLY A 289 -8.31 -9.93 -2.21
C GLY A 289 -7.70 -8.84 -1.32
N MET A 290 -7.85 -7.57 -1.70
CA MET A 290 -7.36 -6.42 -0.94
C MET A 290 -8.45 -5.86 -0.01
N LEU A 291 -8.22 -5.80 1.30
CA LEU A 291 -9.14 -5.03 2.16
C LEU A 291 -8.98 -3.54 1.83
N VAL A 292 -10.09 -2.88 1.50
CA VAL A 292 -10.13 -1.44 1.22
C VAL A 292 -10.86 -0.75 2.35
N GLN A 293 -10.23 0.23 2.97
CA GLN A 293 -10.89 1.23 3.79
C GLN A 293 -11.05 2.50 2.98
N PHE A 294 -12.13 3.24 3.22
CA PHE A 294 -12.20 4.63 2.81
C PHE A 294 -12.83 5.46 3.91
N PHE A 295 -12.43 6.73 3.96
CA PHE A 295 -12.93 7.68 4.94
C PHE A 295 -13.17 9.03 4.29
N TRP A 296 -14.05 9.79 4.94
CA TRP A 296 -14.30 11.20 4.67
C TRP A 296 -14.15 11.98 5.96
N GLU A 297 -13.55 13.15 5.88
CA GLU A 297 -13.41 14.06 7.02
C GLU A 297 -13.89 15.47 6.68
N ALA A 298 -14.62 16.09 7.60
CA ALA A 298 -15.15 17.44 7.41
C ALA A 298 -14.04 18.51 7.40
N LYS A 299 -12.86 18.20 7.96
CA LYS A 299 -11.66 19.04 7.95
C LYS A 299 -10.43 18.13 7.80
N PRO A 300 -9.38 18.56 7.07
CA PRO A 300 -8.17 17.76 6.96
C PRO A 300 -7.52 17.44 8.31
N GLY A 301 -7.15 16.17 8.51
CA GLY A 301 -6.33 15.71 9.64
C GLY A 301 -7.06 15.45 10.96
N ILE A 302 -8.38 15.23 10.94
CA ILE A 302 -9.18 14.95 12.15
C ILE A 302 -9.50 13.46 12.32
N TRP A 303 -9.36 12.67 11.26
CA TRP A 303 -9.66 11.23 11.28
C TRP A 303 -8.56 10.39 11.94
N ILE A 304 -7.30 10.85 11.88
CA ILE A 304 -6.09 10.13 12.31
C ILE A 304 -5.78 10.34 13.78
#